data_AF-A0A9W6YHM5-F1
#
_entry.id   AF-A0A9W6YHM5-F1
#
_cell.length_a   1.000
_cell.length_b   1.000
_cell.length_c   1.000
_cell.angle_alpha   90.00
_cell.angle_beta   90.00
_cell.angle_gamma   90.00
#
_symmetry.space_group_name_H-M   'P 1'
#
loop_
_entity.id
_entity.type
_entity.pdbx_description
1 polymer ?
#
loop_
_entity_poly.entity_id
_entity_poly.type
_entity_poly.pdbx_seq_one_letter_code
_entity_poly.pdbx_strand_id
1 'polypeptide(L)'
;MGAFHEKEMPSPVLPVKRVPSKAKHYSLALFALAACMAWSMGAWESVLERATVRPRLRPVLLLLGDSLTEKGTIPKSTGWVTLLQNEYQRPATVIPRGLSGYNTRWYLNYGIPIIQGEISSGAYMPAFVTIWLGANDAALPNGSSPAQHVPVESYKQNLTTIVQSVKTMAPDTSILLITPPYVDDFVQDKRSQRYKGRKVWLATPMLWPQFTPKRALRQPPT
;
A
#
# COMPACT_ATOMS: atom_id res chain seq x y z
N MET A 1 45.95 -22.46 84.34
CA MET A 1 45.84 -22.66 82.88
C MET A 1 45.11 -21.45 82.32
N GLY A 2 45.86 -20.57 81.64
CA GLY A 2 45.33 -19.31 81.10
C GLY A 2 44.64 -19.54 79.75
N ALA A 3 43.45 -18.96 79.57
CA ALA A 3 42.76 -18.91 78.30
C ALA A 3 43.22 -17.66 77.54
N PHE A 4 43.84 -17.87 76.37
CA PHE A 4 44.24 -16.82 75.45
C PHE A 4 43.00 -16.10 74.90
N HIS A 5 42.99 -14.78 75.01
CA HIS A 5 41.98 -13.92 74.39
C HIS A 5 42.46 -13.58 72.98
N GLU A 6 41.89 -14.24 71.98
CA GLU A 6 42.18 -13.97 70.57
C GLU A 6 41.44 -12.69 70.14
N LYS A 7 42.22 -11.69 69.74
CA LYS A 7 41.74 -10.36 69.38
C LYS A 7 41.43 -10.39 67.87
N GLU A 8 40.15 -10.48 67.49
CA GLU A 8 39.74 -10.35 66.08
C GLU A 8 40.20 -9.00 65.52
N MET A 9 41.00 -9.03 64.45
CA MET A 9 41.35 -7.83 63.71
C MET A 9 40.20 -7.45 62.76
N PRO A 10 39.83 -6.15 62.67
CA PRO A 10 38.81 -5.73 61.72
C PRO A 10 39.31 -5.91 60.28
N SER A 11 38.43 -6.46 59.43
CA SER A 11 38.69 -6.63 57.99
C SER A 11 39.00 -5.28 57.32
N PRO A 12 39.93 -5.22 56.36
CA PRO A 12 40.27 -3.98 55.67
C PRO A 12 39.08 -3.51 54.83
N VAL A 13 38.49 -2.38 55.21
CA VAL A 13 37.49 -1.67 54.40
C VAL A 13 38.21 -1.10 53.18
N LEU A 14 38.02 -1.72 52.01
CA LEU A 14 38.55 -1.19 50.75
C LEU A 14 37.96 0.20 50.50
N PRO A 15 38.77 1.22 50.13
CA PRO A 15 38.27 2.56 49.89
C PRO A 15 37.37 2.56 48.65
N VAL A 16 36.09 2.89 48.85
CA VAL A 16 35.16 3.18 47.75
C VAL A 16 35.68 4.43 47.05
N LYS A 17 36.31 4.26 45.87
CA LYS A 17 36.77 5.37 45.02
C LYS A 17 35.58 6.22 44.61
N ARG A 18 35.32 7.31 45.34
CA ARG A 18 34.35 8.33 44.92
C ARG A 18 34.91 9.03 43.69
N VAL A 19 34.28 8.78 42.54
CA VAL A 19 34.57 9.52 41.31
C VAL A 19 34.33 11.01 41.57
N PRO A 20 35.31 11.89 41.32
CA PRO A 20 35.21 13.31 41.65
C PRO A 20 34.03 13.95 40.92
N SER A 21 33.27 14.78 41.64
CA SER A 21 32.04 15.44 41.15
C SER A 21 32.23 16.10 39.77
N LYS A 22 33.35 16.79 39.55
CA LYS A 22 33.67 17.43 38.26
C LYS A 22 33.73 16.43 37.11
N ALA A 23 34.30 15.24 37.32
CA ALA A 23 34.35 14.19 36.30
C ALA A 23 32.93 13.76 35.87
N LYS A 24 31.97 13.72 36.81
CA LYS A 24 30.55 13.43 36.48
C LYS A 24 29.93 14.52 35.61
N HIS A 25 30.26 15.79 35.86
CA HIS A 25 29.77 16.92 35.06
C HIS A 25 30.35 16.90 33.65
N TYR A 26 31.64 16.57 33.49
CA TYR A 26 32.26 16.39 32.17
C TYR A 26 31.67 15.20 31.41
N SER A 27 31.41 14.07 32.08
CA SER A 27 30.73 12.92 31.47
C SER A 27 29.32 13.25 31.01
N LEU A 28 28.57 14.00 31.82
CA LEU A 28 27.21 14.42 31.48
C LEU A 28 27.21 15.41 30.30
N ALA A 29 28.15 16.35 30.29
CA ALA A 29 28.32 17.31 29.21
C ALA A 29 28.69 16.61 27.89
N LEU A 30 29.63 15.65 27.92
CA LEU A 30 30.00 14.84 26.76
C LEU A 30 28.82 14.04 26.21
N PHE A 31 28.01 13.45 27.10
CA PHE A 31 26.81 12.71 26.70
C PHE A 31 25.77 13.64 26.04
N ALA A 32 25.52 14.81 26.63
CA ALA A 32 24.60 15.80 26.07
C ALA A 32 25.08 16.30 24.70
N LEU A 33 26.38 16.54 24.54
CA LEU A 33 26.99 16.94 23.25
C LEU A 33 26.85 15.85 22.20
N ALA A 34 27.11 14.59 22.55
CA ALA A 34 26.91 13.45 21.67
C ALA A 34 25.43 13.29 21.27
N ALA A 35 24.50 13.49 22.22
CA ALA A 35 23.06 13.46 21.94
C ALA A 35 22.63 14.61 21.01
N CYS A 36 23.12 15.84 21.22
CA CYS A 36 22.88 16.98 20.34
C CYS A 36 23.45 16.77 18.94
N MET A 37 24.64 16.17 18.82
CA MET A 37 25.23 15.81 17.52
C MET A 37 24.43 14.72 16.82
N ALA A 38 23.99 13.69 17.55
CA ALA A 38 23.13 12.64 16.99
C ALA A 38 21.78 13.20 16.52
N TRP A 39 21.24 14.19 17.23
CA TRP A 39 20.02 14.90 16.87
C TRP A 39 20.21 15.81 15.65
N SER A 40 21.33 16.54 15.56
CA SER A 40 21.61 17.48 14.46
C SER A 40 22.04 16.79 13.17
N MET A 41 22.65 15.61 13.26
CA MET A 41 23.10 14.83 12.11
C MET A 41 22.05 13.83 11.58
N GLY A 42 20.83 13.81 12.16
CA GLY A 42 19.79 12.85 11.78
C GLY A 42 20.14 11.39 12.09
N ALA A 43 21.19 11.14 12.88
CA ALA A 43 21.60 9.78 13.27
C ALA A 43 20.51 9.07 14.08
N TRP A 44 19.66 9.85 14.77
CA TRP A 44 18.48 9.33 15.44
C TRP A 44 17.44 8.77 14.48
N GLU A 45 17.28 9.31 13.25
CA GLU A 45 16.38 8.71 12.26
C GLU A 45 16.88 7.34 11.81
N SER A 46 18.17 7.17 11.58
CA SER A 46 18.77 5.87 11.25
C SER A 46 18.72 4.86 12.40
N VAL A 47 18.63 5.34 13.64
CA VAL A 47 18.43 4.49 14.84
C VAL A 47 16.95 4.15 14.99
N LEU A 48 16.03 5.07 14.76
CA LEU A 48 14.59 4.81 14.72
C LEU A 48 14.24 3.85 13.57
N GLU A 49 14.83 3.98 12.39
CA GLU A 49 14.66 3.03 11.28
C GLU A 49 15.20 1.62 11.60
N ARG A 50 16.27 1.52 12.41
CA ARG A 50 16.82 0.22 12.85
C ARG A 50 16.10 -0.36 14.07
N ALA A 51 15.61 0.48 14.97
CA ALA A 51 14.89 0.10 16.18
C ALA A 51 13.41 -0.20 15.90
N THR A 52 12.84 0.41 14.86
CA THR A 52 11.69 -0.13 14.17
C THR A 52 12.15 -1.36 13.39
N VAL A 53 12.28 -2.48 14.10
CA VAL A 53 12.11 -3.79 13.48
C VAL A 53 10.80 -3.68 12.73
N ARG A 54 10.84 -3.41 11.42
CA ARG A 54 9.64 -3.46 10.58
C ARG A 54 9.03 -4.80 10.94
N PRO A 55 7.80 -4.85 11.48
CA PRO A 55 7.15 -6.12 11.69
C PRO A 55 7.33 -6.89 10.38
N ARG A 56 7.64 -8.19 10.42
CA ARG A 56 7.62 -9.01 9.20
C ARG A 56 6.17 -9.02 8.71
N LEU A 57 5.75 -7.93 8.07
CA LEU A 57 4.45 -7.76 7.49
C LEU A 57 4.38 -8.76 6.37
N ARG A 58 3.23 -9.43 6.27
CA ARG A 58 3.01 -10.37 5.19
C ARG A 58 3.17 -9.62 3.85
N PRO A 59 3.86 -10.22 2.87
CA PRO A 59 3.98 -9.61 1.55
C PRO A 59 2.59 -9.28 1.00
N VAL A 60 2.49 -8.15 0.30
CA VAL A 60 1.24 -7.67 -0.25
C VAL A 60 1.24 -7.88 -1.77
N LEU A 61 0.19 -8.52 -2.27
CA LEU A 61 -0.12 -8.68 -3.69
C LEU A 61 -1.20 -7.65 -4.04
N LEU A 62 -0.83 -6.60 -4.74
CA LEU A 62 -1.74 -5.53 -5.17
C LEU A 62 -2.23 -5.82 -6.59
N LEU A 63 -3.55 -5.93 -6.76
CA LEU A 63 -4.15 -6.30 -8.05
C LEU A 63 -4.83 -5.10 -8.68
N LEU A 64 -4.16 -4.44 -9.62
CA LEU A 64 -4.70 -3.31 -10.37
C LEU A 64 -5.44 -3.80 -11.62
N GLY A 65 -6.64 -3.29 -11.86
CA GLY A 65 -7.37 -3.64 -13.06
C GLY A 65 -8.76 -3.05 -13.16
N ASP A 66 -9.54 -3.56 -14.10
CA ASP A 66 -10.91 -3.11 -14.35
C ASP A 66 -11.95 -4.07 -13.74
N SER A 67 -13.13 -4.16 -14.38
CA SER A 67 -14.21 -5.07 -14.01
C SER A 67 -13.80 -6.55 -13.91
N LEU A 68 -12.77 -6.99 -14.64
CA LEU A 68 -12.26 -8.37 -14.56
C LEU A 68 -11.59 -8.66 -13.22
N THR A 69 -10.91 -7.65 -12.65
CA THR A 69 -10.31 -7.73 -11.32
C THR A 69 -11.38 -7.54 -10.24
N GLU A 70 -12.30 -6.58 -10.42
CA GLU A 70 -13.41 -6.33 -9.49
C GLU A 70 -14.30 -7.57 -9.34
N LYS A 71 -14.80 -8.11 -10.45
CA LYS A 71 -15.65 -9.31 -10.45
C LYS A 71 -14.89 -10.58 -10.08
N GLY A 72 -13.56 -10.57 -10.22
CA GLY A 72 -12.70 -11.64 -9.72
C GLY A 72 -12.81 -11.86 -8.21
N THR A 73 -13.35 -10.90 -7.46
CA THR A 73 -13.60 -11.02 -6.01
C THR A 73 -14.91 -11.71 -5.64
N ILE A 74 -15.76 -12.04 -6.62
CA ILE A 74 -17.09 -12.62 -6.38
C ILE A 74 -16.96 -14.12 -6.04
N PRO A 75 -17.31 -14.55 -4.82
CA PRO A 75 -17.17 -15.95 -4.45
C PRO A 75 -18.14 -16.88 -5.18
N LYS A 76 -19.34 -16.38 -5.52
CA LYS A 76 -20.38 -17.17 -6.20
C LYS A 76 -19.97 -17.67 -7.58
N SER A 77 -19.05 -16.98 -8.24
CA SER A 77 -18.53 -17.36 -9.57
C SER A 77 -17.15 -18.02 -9.48
N THR A 78 -16.69 -18.37 -8.28
CA THR A 78 -15.33 -18.86 -8.06
C THR A 78 -14.30 -17.92 -8.70
N GLY A 79 -14.46 -16.62 -8.42
CA GLY A 79 -13.63 -15.58 -9.02
C GLY A 79 -12.15 -15.79 -8.72
N TRP A 80 -11.30 -15.47 -9.69
CA TRP A 80 -9.86 -15.76 -9.59
C TRP A 80 -9.19 -15.04 -8.41
N VAL A 81 -9.64 -13.82 -8.04
CA VAL A 81 -9.14 -13.12 -6.85
C VAL A 81 -9.60 -13.81 -5.58
N THR A 82 -10.85 -14.30 -5.53
CA THR A 82 -11.33 -15.11 -4.40
C THR A 82 -10.50 -16.37 -4.22
N LEU A 83 -10.20 -17.08 -5.30
CA LEU A 83 -9.32 -18.25 -5.27
C LEU A 83 -7.91 -17.89 -4.78
N LEU A 84 -7.35 -16.79 -5.29
CA LEU A 84 -6.03 -16.32 -4.87
C LEU A 84 -6.01 -15.93 -3.39
N GLN A 85 -7.05 -15.24 -2.91
CA GLN A 85 -7.20 -14.88 -1.50
C GLN A 85 -7.31 -16.12 -0.61
N ASN A 86 -8.03 -17.16 -1.05
CA ASN A 86 -8.14 -18.41 -0.31
C ASN A 86 -6.80 -19.15 -0.21
N GLU A 87 -6.05 -19.23 -1.32
CA GLU A 87 -4.75 -19.88 -1.38
C GLU A 87 -3.70 -19.13 -0.55
N TYR A 88 -3.64 -17.81 -0.69
CA TYR A 88 -2.62 -16.98 -0.05
C TYR A 88 -3.03 -16.43 1.33
N GLN A 89 -4.15 -16.87 1.91
CA GLN A 89 -4.71 -16.32 3.16
C GLN A 89 -3.73 -16.30 4.35
N ARG A 90 -2.78 -17.24 4.39
CA ARG A 90 -1.72 -17.32 5.42
C ARG A 90 -0.44 -16.59 4.98
N PRO A 91 0.16 -16.90 3.82
CA PRO A 91 1.47 -16.36 3.45
C PRO A 91 1.47 -14.89 3.04
N ALA A 92 0.35 -14.34 2.55
CA ALA A 92 0.34 -13.01 1.96
C ALA A 92 -1.00 -12.29 2.14
N THR A 93 -1.02 -10.99 1.88
CA THR A 93 -2.25 -10.20 1.83
C THR A 93 -2.54 -9.83 0.37
N VAL A 94 -3.71 -10.23 -0.15
CA VAL A 94 -4.13 -9.91 -1.51
C VAL A 94 -5.11 -8.74 -1.47
N ILE A 95 -4.75 -7.64 -2.15
CA ILE A 95 -5.50 -6.38 -2.17
C ILE A 95 -5.99 -6.11 -3.60
N PRO A 96 -7.28 -6.34 -3.91
CA PRO A 96 -7.84 -5.95 -5.20
C PRO A 96 -8.12 -4.44 -5.27
N ARG A 97 -7.76 -3.83 -6.40
CA ARG A 97 -8.09 -2.46 -6.82
C ARG A 97 -8.68 -2.47 -8.24
N GLY A 98 -9.66 -3.35 -8.44
CA GLY A 98 -10.46 -3.42 -9.66
C GLY A 98 -11.47 -2.28 -9.72
N LEU A 99 -11.52 -1.56 -10.84
CA LEU A 99 -12.48 -0.47 -11.08
C LEU A 99 -13.31 -0.76 -12.33
N SER A 100 -14.54 -1.24 -12.16
CA SER A 100 -15.40 -1.61 -13.28
C SER A 100 -15.63 -0.44 -14.26
N GLY A 101 -15.48 -0.73 -15.55
CA GLY A 101 -15.63 0.24 -16.63
C GLY A 101 -14.40 1.13 -16.88
N TYR A 102 -13.35 1.07 -16.06
CA TYR A 102 -12.17 1.92 -16.23
C TYR A 102 -11.29 1.45 -17.40
N ASN A 103 -10.91 2.40 -18.26
CA ASN A 103 -9.81 2.25 -19.22
C ASN A 103 -8.49 2.76 -18.61
N THR A 104 -7.38 2.62 -19.33
CA THR A 104 -6.07 3.07 -18.83
C THR A 104 -6.02 4.57 -18.55
N ARG A 105 -6.73 5.40 -19.35
CA ARG A 105 -6.79 6.85 -19.16
C ARG A 105 -7.43 7.23 -17.83
N TRP A 106 -8.58 6.65 -17.50
CA TRP A 106 -9.27 6.92 -16.23
C TRP A 106 -8.52 6.32 -15.05
N TYR A 107 -7.94 5.13 -15.23
CA TYR A 107 -7.15 4.49 -14.19
C TYR A 107 -5.92 5.33 -13.82
N LEU A 108 -5.23 5.90 -14.82
CA LEU A 108 -4.11 6.80 -14.60
C LEU A 108 -4.54 8.08 -13.85
N ASN A 109 -5.65 8.71 -14.24
CA ASN A 109 -6.07 9.97 -13.66
C ASN A 109 -6.71 9.85 -12.27
N TYR A 110 -7.35 8.72 -11.95
CA TYR A 110 -8.14 8.58 -10.74
C TYR A 110 -7.74 7.39 -9.87
N GLY A 111 -7.29 6.28 -10.46
CA GLY A 111 -6.85 5.10 -9.72
C GLY A 111 -5.46 5.27 -9.12
N ILE A 112 -4.48 5.69 -9.93
CA ILE A 112 -3.08 5.85 -9.50
C ILE A 112 -2.92 6.85 -8.35
N PRO A 113 -3.56 8.03 -8.34
CA PRO A 113 -3.45 8.94 -7.20
C PRO A 113 -3.95 8.35 -5.87
N ILE A 114 -5.00 7.52 -5.91
CA ILE A 114 -5.52 6.84 -4.71
C ILE A 114 -4.49 5.82 -4.20
N ILE A 115 -3.96 4.99 -5.11
CA ILE A 115 -2.94 3.98 -4.77
C ILE A 115 -1.68 4.65 -4.22
N GLN A 116 -1.27 5.77 -4.81
CA GLN A 116 -0.15 6.58 -4.32
C GLN A 116 -0.42 7.06 -2.89
N GLY A 117 -1.62 7.54 -2.58
CA GLY A 117 -2.01 7.93 -1.23
C GLY A 117 -1.96 6.76 -0.24
N GLU A 118 -2.44 5.58 -0.63
CA GLU A 118 -2.38 4.36 0.19
C GLU A 118 -0.93 3.95 0.50
N ILE A 119 -0.04 3.96 -0.50
CA ILE A 119 1.37 3.58 -0.32
C ILE A 119 2.13 4.65 0.47
N SER A 120 1.98 5.93 0.13
CA SER A 120 2.66 7.05 0.80
C SER A 120 2.23 7.24 2.26
N SER A 121 1.00 6.87 2.62
CA SER A 121 0.54 6.88 4.01
C SER A 121 1.04 5.68 4.82
N GLY A 122 1.73 4.72 4.19
CA GLY A 122 2.20 3.50 4.84
C GLY A 122 1.10 2.48 5.12
N ALA A 123 -0.06 2.58 4.48
CA ALA A 123 -1.16 1.62 4.67
C ALA A 123 -0.72 0.19 4.30
N TYR A 124 0.11 0.07 3.26
CA TYR A 124 0.82 -1.14 2.87
C TYR A 124 2.00 -0.81 1.95
N MET A 125 2.91 -1.78 1.76
CA MET A 125 3.95 -1.72 0.73
C MET A 125 3.86 -2.98 -0.14
N PRO A 126 3.55 -2.87 -1.44
CA PRO A 126 3.33 -4.04 -2.29
C PRO A 126 4.65 -4.75 -2.61
N ALA A 127 4.71 -6.05 -2.38
CA ALA A 127 5.81 -6.90 -2.84
C ALA A 127 5.63 -7.32 -4.32
N PHE A 128 4.38 -7.38 -4.76
CA PHE A 128 3.99 -7.76 -6.11
C PHE A 128 2.77 -6.97 -6.57
N VAL A 129 2.77 -6.51 -7.82
CA VAL A 129 1.67 -5.76 -8.44
C VAL A 129 1.29 -6.43 -9.76
N THR A 130 0.00 -6.72 -9.94
CA THR A 130 -0.53 -7.06 -11.27
C THR A 130 -1.18 -5.83 -11.89
N ILE A 131 -1.03 -5.65 -13.20
CA ILE A 131 -1.75 -4.65 -13.98
C ILE A 131 -2.52 -5.38 -15.08
N TRP A 132 -3.86 -5.38 -14.98
CA TRP A 132 -4.74 -6.00 -15.97
C TRP A 132 -5.77 -4.99 -16.48
N LEU A 133 -5.37 -4.23 -17.50
CA LEU A 133 -6.14 -3.15 -18.11
C LEU A 133 -6.04 -3.24 -19.65
N GLY A 134 -7.02 -2.66 -20.33
CA GLY A 134 -7.05 -2.57 -21.81
C GLY A 134 -8.31 -3.12 -22.45
N ALA A 135 -9.12 -3.91 -21.72
CA ALA A 135 -10.36 -4.45 -22.27
C ALA A 135 -11.35 -3.33 -22.64
N ASN A 136 -11.45 -2.30 -21.80
CA ASN A 136 -12.30 -1.14 -22.04
C ASN A 136 -11.69 -0.17 -23.08
N ASP A 137 -10.37 -0.04 -23.12
CA ASP A 137 -9.63 0.79 -24.09
C ASP A 137 -9.93 0.37 -25.54
N ALA A 138 -10.10 -0.94 -25.76
CA ALA A 138 -10.46 -1.54 -27.05
C ALA A 138 -11.94 -1.34 -27.46
N ALA A 139 -12.74 -0.57 -26.69
CA ALA A 139 -14.08 -0.19 -27.13
C ALA A 139 -14.02 0.54 -28.48
N LEU A 140 -14.95 0.27 -29.39
CA LEU A 140 -14.97 0.92 -30.69
C LEU A 140 -15.35 2.42 -30.56
N PRO A 141 -14.67 3.35 -31.28
CA PRO A 141 -15.01 4.77 -31.28
C PRO A 141 -16.46 5.07 -31.69
N ASN A 142 -17.05 4.20 -32.51
CA ASN A 142 -18.41 4.27 -33.02
C ASN A 142 -19.33 3.16 -32.47
N GLY A 143 -18.87 2.46 -31.41
CA GLY A 143 -19.57 1.34 -30.77
C GLY A 143 -20.57 1.76 -29.69
N SER A 144 -20.89 0.82 -28.80
CA SER A 144 -21.85 1.04 -27.71
C SER A 144 -21.27 1.81 -26.52
N SER A 145 -19.94 1.81 -26.37
CA SER A 145 -19.24 2.44 -25.24
C SER A 145 -18.10 3.37 -25.72
N PRO A 146 -18.36 4.34 -26.60
CA PRO A 146 -17.30 5.13 -27.24
C PRO A 146 -16.48 5.95 -26.25
N ALA A 147 -17.04 6.30 -25.09
CA ALA A 147 -16.33 7.01 -24.02
C ALA A 147 -15.15 6.21 -23.43
N GLN A 148 -15.22 4.88 -23.51
CA GLN A 148 -14.17 3.99 -23.02
C GLN A 148 -13.01 3.84 -24.01
N HIS A 149 -13.21 4.17 -25.29
CA HIS A 149 -12.19 4.02 -26.32
C HIS A 149 -10.92 4.81 -25.96
N VAL A 150 -9.78 4.14 -26.09
CA VAL A 150 -8.46 4.75 -26.01
C VAL A 150 -7.65 4.29 -27.23
N PRO A 151 -7.11 5.21 -28.05
CA PRO A 151 -6.26 4.85 -29.17
C PRO A 151 -5.06 4.01 -28.72
N VAL A 152 -4.61 3.06 -29.55
CA VAL A 152 -3.53 2.12 -29.20
C VAL A 152 -2.25 2.81 -28.72
N GLU A 153 -1.90 3.95 -29.32
CA GLU A 153 -0.72 4.73 -28.94
C GLU A 153 -0.88 5.35 -27.54
N SER A 154 -2.05 5.92 -27.24
CA SER A 154 -2.38 6.42 -25.91
C SER A 154 -2.46 5.29 -24.89
N TYR A 155 -2.99 4.12 -25.25
CA TYR A 155 -3.02 2.94 -24.37
C TYR A 155 -1.61 2.51 -23.97
N LYS A 156 -0.68 2.43 -24.94
CA LYS A 156 0.74 2.11 -24.70
C LYS A 156 1.40 3.13 -23.78
N GLN A 157 1.18 4.43 -24.04
CA GLN A 157 1.72 5.50 -23.22
C GLN A 157 1.15 5.46 -21.80
N ASN A 158 -0.17 5.30 -21.65
CA ASN A 158 -0.81 5.21 -20.34
C ASN A 158 -0.28 4.02 -19.53
N LEU A 159 -0.14 2.84 -20.14
CA LEU A 159 0.45 1.68 -19.46
C LEU A 159 1.89 1.93 -19.02
N THR A 160 2.69 2.57 -19.88
CA THR A 160 4.07 2.94 -19.54
C THR A 160 4.09 3.86 -18.31
N THR A 161 3.24 4.89 -18.29
CA THR A 161 3.13 5.82 -17.17
C THR A 161 2.63 5.15 -15.89
N ILE A 162 1.65 4.24 -16.00
CA ILE A 162 1.15 3.45 -14.86
C ILE A 162 2.28 2.61 -14.26
N VAL A 163 3.04 1.88 -15.09
CA VAL A 163 4.19 1.07 -14.65
C VAL A 163 5.25 1.93 -13.98
N GLN A 164 5.59 3.06 -14.59
CA GLN A 164 6.56 4.01 -14.02
C GLN A 164 6.08 4.55 -12.67
N SER A 165 4.80 4.92 -12.57
CA SER A 165 4.21 5.40 -11.32
C SER A 165 4.34 4.34 -10.22
N VAL A 166 3.96 3.09 -10.50
CA VAL A 166 4.13 1.97 -9.56
C VAL A 166 5.59 1.80 -9.12
N LYS A 167 6.54 1.86 -10.06
CA LYS A 167 7.97 1.79 -9.75
C LYS A 167 8.46 2.97 -8.92
N THR A 168 7.89 4.15 -9.09
CA THR A 168 8.23 5.33 -8.26
C THR A 168 7.71 5.17 -6.83
N MET A 169 6.47 4.70 -6.63
CA MET A 169 5.91 4.55 -5.28
C MET A 169 6.44 3.32 -4.54
N ALA A 170 6.77 2.25 -5.27
CA ALA A 170 7.27 0.98 -4.71
C ALA A 170 8.44 0.43 -5.56
N PRO A 171 9.66 0.97 -5.39
CA PRO A 171 10.82 0.62 -6.23
C PRO A 171 11.14 -0.88 -6.27
N ASP A 172 11.03 -1.54 -5.12
CA ASP A 172 11.37 -2.95 -4.93
C ASP A 172 10.26 -3.91 -5.38
N THR A 173 9.11 -3.39 -5.83
CA THR A 173 7.98 -4.24 -6.21
C THR A 173 8.20 -4.96 -7.54
N SER A 174 7.79 -6.23 -7.61
CA SER A 174 7.73 -6.96 -8.88
C SER A 174 6.42 -6.67 -9.59
N ILE A 175 6.45 -6.45 -10.91
CA ILE A 175 5.25 -6.09 -11.69
C ILE A 175 4.97 -7.16 -12.73
N LEU A 176 3.71 -7.64 -12.77
CA LEU A 176 3.19 -8.50 -13.83
C LEU A 176 2.14 -7.74 -14.64
N LEU A 177 2.43 -7.51 -15.93
CA LEU A 177 1.45 -7.03 -16.90
C LEU A 177 0.67 -8.22 -17.46
N ILE A 178 -0.65 -8.17 -17.35
CA ILE A 178 -1.55 -9.21 -17.88
C ILE A 178 -2.22 -8.64 -19.12
N THR A 179 -2.14 -9.36 -20.23
CA THR A 179 -2.78 -8.96 -21.48
C THR A 179 -4.31 -8.96 -21.31
N PRO A 180 -5.03 -7.94 -21.82
CA PRO A 180 -6.48 -7.96 -21.81
C PRO A 180 -7.01 -9.16 -22.64
N PRO A 181 -8.22 -9.67 -22.34
CA PRO A 181 -8.84 -10.72 -23.13
C PRO A 181 -8.99 -10.27 -24.60
N TYR A 182 -9.02 -11.25 -25.51
CA TYR A 182 -9.21 -11.00 -26.93
C TYR A 182 -10.49 -10.19 -27.20
N VAL A 183 -10.34 -9.10 -27.95
CA VAL A 183 -11.43 -8.23 -28.37
C VAL A 183 -11.56 -8.30 -29.88
N ASP A 184 -12.73 -8.67 -30.36
CA ASP A 184 -13.06 -8.76 -31.78
C ASP A 184 -13.92 -7.56 -32.18
N ASP A 185 -13.36 -6.71 -33.04
CA ASP A 185 -14.00 -5.49 -33.52
C ASP A 185 -15.29 -5.78 -34.33
N PHE A 186 -15.30 -6.84 -35.13
CA PHE A 186 -16.49 -7.22 -35.89
C PHE A 186 -17.64 -7.65 -34.96
N VAL A 187 -17.32 -8.44 -33.95
CA VAL A 187 -18.30 -8.86 -32.93
C VAL A 187 -18.78 -7.66 -32.12
N GLN A 188 -17.88 -6.74 -31.76
CA GLN A 188 -18.24 -5.52 -31.04
C GLN A 188 -19.15 -4.61 -31.86
N ASP A 189 -18.84 -4.38 -33.14
CA ASP A 189 -19.68 -3.55 -34.01
C ASP A 189 -21.06 -4.18 -34.15
N LYS A 190 -21.14 -5.48 -34.49
CA LYS A 190 -22.42 -6.21 -34.59
C LYS A 190 -23.24 -6.12 -33.31
N ARG A 191 -22.60 -6.24 -32.14
CA ARG A 191 -23.26 -6.06 -30.83
C ARG A 191 -23.77 -4.63 -30.67
N SER A 192 -22.96 -3.63 -31.00
CA SER A 192 -23.33 -2.22 -30.88
C SER A 192 -24.58 -1.87 -31.71
N GLN A 193 -24.66 -2.39 -32.95
CA GLN A 193 -25.83 -2.20 -33.82
C GLN A 193 -27.09 -2.84 -33.24
N ARG A 194 -26.98 -4.00 -32.58
CA ARG A 194 -28.10 -4.66 -31.90
C ARG A 194 -28.65 -3.83 -30.73
N TYR A 195 -27.82 -3.03 -30.08
CA TYR A 195 -28.23 -2.14 -28.99
C TYR A 195 -28.77 -0.78 -29.47
N LYS A 196 -28.36 -0.28 -30.65
CA LYS A 196 -28.91 0.96 -31.22
C LYS A 196 -30.44 0.92 -31.42
N GLY A 197 -31.02 -0.27 -31.60
CA GLY A 197 -32.48 -0.47 -31.71
C GLY A 197 -33.23 -0.62 -30.38
N ARG A 198 -32.53 -0.77 -29.23
CA ARG A 198 -33.14 -0.84 -27.90
C ARG A 198 -32.81 0.45 -27.14
N LYS A 199 -33.69 1.46 -27.26
CA LYS A 199 -33.67 2.63 -26.36
C LYS A 199 -34.06 2.21 -24.95
N VAL A 200 -33.16 1.55 -24.22
CA VAL A 200 -33.30 1.36 -22.77
C VAL A 200 -32.24 2.24 -22.13
N TRP A 201 -32.70 3.35 -21.56
CA TRP A 201 -31.92 4.26 -20.74
C TRP A 201 -31.36 3.51 -19.53
N LEU A 202 -30.13 3.02 -19.63
CA LEU A 202 -29.32 2.56 -18.49
C LEU A 202 -28.00 3.32 -18.44
N ALA A 203 -28.03 4.61 -18.75
CA ALA A 203 -26.97 5.54 -18.38
C ALA A 203 -27.37 6.21 -17.06
N THR A 204 -27.36 5.45 -15.97
CA THR A 204 -27.10 6.05 -14.65
C THR A 204 -25.60 5.95 -14.47
N PRO A 205 -24.84 7.05 -14.52
CA PRO A 205 -23.45 6.99 -14.08
C PRO A 205 -23.52 6.64 -12.60
N MET A 206 -23.01 5.48 -12.23
CA MET A 206 -22.79 5.11 -10.84
C MET A 206 -21.62 5.96 -10.33
N LEU A 207 -21.89 7.25 -10.12
CA LEU A 207 -21.04 8.13 -9.34
C LEU A 207 -21.01 7.51 -7.93
N TRP A 208 -19.84 7.01 -7.54
CA TRP A 208 -19.61 6.65 -6.15
C TRP A 208 -19.97 7.85 -5.27
N PRO A 209 -20.76 7.69 -4.18
CA PRO A 209 -21.09 8.81 -3.33
C PRO A 209 -19.81 9.35 -2.71
N GLN A 210 -19.56 10.65 -2.87
CA GLN A 210 -18.52 11.32 -2.11
C GLN A 210 -18.82 11.14 -0.62
N PHE A 211 -17.94 10.44 0.08
CA PHE A 211 -18.01 10.27 1.52
C PHE A 211 -17.85 11.65 2.16
N THR A 212 -18.95 12.28 2.56
CA THR A 212 -18.94 13.43 3.46
C THR A 212 -19.27 12.92 4.87
N PRO A 213 -18.38 13.08 5.86
CA PRO A 213 -18.64 12.61 7.20
C PRO A 213 -19.60 13.58 7.89
N LYS A 214 -20.91 13.32 7.82
CA LYS A 214 -21.86 13.98 8.74
C LYS A 214 -21.82 13.29 10.09
N ARG A 215 -20.97 13.84 10.96
CA ARG A 215 -21.01 13.68 12.42
C ARG A 215 -22.37 14.17 12.92
N ALA A 216 -23.21 13.26 13.42
CA ALA A 216 -24.35 13.59 14.28
C ALA A 216 -24.31 12.65 15.48
N LEU A 217 -23.86 13.21 16.61
CA LEU A 217 -23.90 12.60 17.94
C LEU A 217 -25.35 12.27 18.26
N ARG A 218 -25.67 10.98 18.48
CA ARG A 218 -26.86 10.59 19.23
C ARG A 218 -26.46 10.39 20.68
N GLN A 219 -26.97 11.25 21.56
CA GLN A 219 -27.02 10.97 23.00
C GLN A 219 -28.16 9.96 23.24
N PRO A 220 -28.00 8.98 24.15
CA PRO A 220 -29.07 8.05 24.50
C PRO A 220 -30.10 8.71 25.44
N PRO A 221 -31.37 8.26 25.44
CA PRO A 221 -32.39 8.81 26.32
C PRO A 221 -32.20 8.35 27.77
N THR A 222 -32.58 9.24 28.69
CA THR A 222 -32.64 9.05 30.15
C THR A 222 -33.67 8.02 30.57
#